data_AF-A0AAX3UC71-F1
#
_entry.id   AF-A0AAX3UC71-F1
#
_cell.length_a   1.000
_cell.length_b   1.000
_cell.length_c   1.000
_cell.angle_alpha   90.00
_cell.angle_beta   90.00
_cell.angle_gamma   90.00
#
_symmetry.space_group_name_H-M   'P 1'
#
loop_
_entity.id
_entity.type
_entity.pdbx_description
1 polymer ?
#
loop_
_entity_poly.entity_id
_entity_poly.type
_entity_poly.pdbx_seq_one_letter_code
_entity_poly.pdbx_strand_id
1 'polypeptide(L)'
;MPELLAVTHKINTLYVNNNIITLKKFTLEKQKIAKKNPQNKILFLEYCCACNFFQDLSQNTIFSSSDQKRLTFILNHVSDWQYEDIFFFGNALGLLPSEKIYQISEIIILHAIKVNLSTKRWYDDVLDSLLNAISILIKKNYNLAQKLLNQFKKLPLTDRYTFEKIYIQAFQSYIDYIKNKNDANFQAIIQITELLDLPDLKDGFITGFKQVKQIYG
;
A
#
# COMPACT_ATOMS: atom_id res chain seq x y z
N MET A 1 -17.71 -7.93 -7.54
CA MET A 1 -16.82 -6.86 -8.08
C MET A 1 -17.43 -5.46 -7.95
N PRO A 2 -18.70 -5.18 -8.31
CA PRO A 2 -19.31 -3.85 -8.12
C PRO A 2 -19.39 -3.40 -6.65
N GLU A 3 -19.64 -4.34 -5.73
CA GLU A 3 -19.79 -4.05 -4.30
C GLU A 3 -18.47 -3.66 -3.62
N LEU A 4 -17.35 -4.31 -4.00
CA LEU A 4 -16.01 -4.02 -3.50
C LEU A 4 -15.59 -2.58 -3.86
N LEU A 5 -15.84 -2.20 -5.11
CA LEU A 5 -15.60 -0.85 -5.63
C LEU A 5 -16.51 0.19 -4.98
N ALA A 6 -17.77 -0.15 -4.66
CA ALA A 6 -18.67 0.78 -4.00
C ALA A 6 -18.25 1.09 -2.54
N VAL A 7 -17.79 0.08 -1.80
CA VAL A 7 -17.28 0.25 -0.43
C VAL A 7 -16.01 1.10 -0.42
N THR A 8 -15.06 0.85 -1.32
CA THR A 8 -13.84 1.67 -1.38
C THR A 8 -14.05 3.02 -2.02
N HIS A 9 -14.98 3.18 -2.97
CA HIS A 9 -15.34 4.51 -3.46
C HIS A 9 -15.83 5.38 -2.30
N LYS A 10 -16.72 4.84 -1.46
CA LYS A 10 -17.19 5.56 -0.26
C LYS A 10 -16.05 5.88 0.72
N ILE A 11 -15.14 4.94 0.97
CA ILE A 11 -13.97 5.18 1.85
C ILE A 11 -13.04 6.23 1.25
N ASN A 12 -12.74 6.13 -0.04
CA ASN A 12 -11.85 7.03 -0.77
C ASN A 12 -12.43 8.43 -0.86
N THR A 13 -13.72 8.59 -1.14
CA THR A 13 -14.40 9.90 -1.12
C THR A 13 -14.33 10.55 0.26
N LEU A 14 -14.56 9.77 1.34
CA LEU A 14 -14.47 10.30 2.69
C LEU A 14 -13.03 10.66 3.08
N TYR A 15 -12.07 9.89 2.59
CA TYR A 15 -10.64 10.09 2.82
C TYR A 15 -10.12 11.34 2.10
N VAL A 16 -10.39 11.46 0.79
CA VAL A 16 -10.00 12.62 -0.04
C VAL A 16 -10.62 13.92 0.50
N ASN A 17 -11.85 13.87 1.00
CA ASN A 17 -12.53 15.04 1.57
C ASN A 17 -12.12 15.36 3.02
N ASN A 18 -11.12 14.65 3.57
CA ASN A 18 -10.62 14.80 4.94
C ASN A 18 -11.74 14.77 6.02
N ASN A 19 -12.81 13.99 5.78
CA ASN A 19 -13.98 13.96 6.64
C ASN A 19 -13.83 12.91 7.76
N ILE A 20 -12.94 13.21 8.70
CA ILE A 20 -12.53 12.30 9.79
C ILE A 20 -13.72 11.83 10.63
N ILE A 21 -14.69 12.71 10.93
CA ILE A 21 -15.86 12.37 11.74
C ILE A 21 -16.72 11.31 11.04
N THR A 22 -17.00 11.50 9.75
CA THR A 22 -17.82 10.57 8.98
C THR A 22 -17.08 9.25 8.74
N LEU A 23 -15.77 9.31 8.49
CA LEU A 23 -14.93 8.13 8.36
C LEU A 23 -14.87 7.30 9.65
N LYS A 24 -14.81 7.98 10.82
CA LYS A 24 -14.90 7.32 12.13
C LYS A 24 -16.23 6.61 12.31
N LYS A 25 -17.35 7.27 12.02
CA LYS A 25 -18.70 6.68 12.12
C LYS A 25 -18.82 5.44 11.23
N PHE A 26 -18.39 5.57 9.98
CA PHE A 26 -18.39 4.46 9.02
C PHE A 26 -17.52 3.27 9.49
N THR A 27 -16.32 3.56 10.02
CA THR A 27 -15.41 2.53 10.56
C THR A 27 -16.06 1.77 11.73
N LEU A 28 -16.74 2.48 12.64
CA LEU A 28 -17.46 1.86 13.76
C LEU A 28 -18.67 1.04 13.31
N GLU A 29 -19.37 1.47 12.26
CA GLU A 29 -20.47 0.70 11.65
C GLU A 29 -19.94 -0.61 11.05
N LYS A 30 -18.86 -0.55 10.26
CA LYS A 30 -18.20 -1.74 9.69
C LYS A 30 -17.69 -2.68 10.79
N GLN A 31 -17.12 -2.15 11.87
CA GLN A 31 -16.71 -2.95 13.02
C GLN A 31 -17.89 -3.72 13.63
N LYS A 32 -19.03 -3.05 13.85
CA LYS A 32 -20.24 -3.69 14.40
C LYS A 32 -20.74 -4.81 13.47
N ILE A 33 -20.76 -4.58 12.16
CA ILE A 33 -21.18 -5.59 11.17
C ILE A 33 -20.23 -6.79 11.18
N ALA A 34 -18.91 -6.56 11.17
CA ALA A 34 -17.90 -7.62 11.20
C ALA A 34 -17.97 -8.44 12.51
N LYS A 35 -18.21 -7.80 13.66
CA LYS A 35 -18.38 -8.48 14.94
C LYS A 35 -19.64 -9.34 15.02
N LYS A 36 -20.74 -8.90 14.39
CA LYS A 36 -21.97 -9.70 14.28
C LYS A 36 -21.83 -10.89 13.33
N ASN A 37 -20.88 -10.85 12.40
CA ASN A 37 -20.66 -11.87 11.38
C ASN A 37 -19.21 -12.39 11.43
N PRO A 38 -18.77 -13.01 12.54
CA PRO A 38 -17.36 -13.32 12.75
C PRO A 38 -16.78 -14.31 11.73
N GLN A 39 -17.59 -15.13 11.08
CA GLN A 39 -17.13 -16.08 10.05
C GLN A 39 -17.02 -15.45 8.65
N ASN A 40 -17.57 -14.25 8.43
CA ASN A 40 -17.52 -13.61 7.12
C ASN A 40 -16.19 -12.85 6.96
N LYS A 41 -15.25 -13.45 6.21
CA LYS A 41 -13.92 -12.88 5.90
C LYS A 41 -14.05 -11.50 5.23
N ILE A 42 -14.95 -11.35 4.28
CA ILE A 42 -15.07 -10.12 3.47
C ILE A 42 -15.50 -8.94 4.34
N LEU A 43 -16.54 -9.11 5.16
CA LEU A 43 -16.99 -8.06 6.08
C LEU A 43 -15.90 -7.63 7.07
N PHE A 44 -15.04 -8.57 7.49
CA PHE A 44 -13.89 -8.26 8.32
C PHE A 44 -12.79 -7.50 7.56
N LEU A 45 -12.49 -7.87 6.31
CA LEU A 45 -11.48 -7.18 5.51
C LEU A 45 -11.92 -5.77 5.10
N GLU A 46 -13.21 -5.55 4.81
CA GLU A 46 -13.76 -4.20 4.63
C GLU A 46 -13.60 -3.31 5.87
N TYR A 47 -13.81 -3.90 7.05
CA TYR A 47 -13.54 -3.22 8.32
C TYR A 47 -12.05 -2.87 8.47
N CYS A 48 -11.14 -3.78 8.09
CA CYS A 48 -9.70 -3.51 8.08
C CYS A 48 -9.36 -2.33 7.15
N CYS A 49 -9.91 -2.29 5.94
CA CYS A 49 -9.72 -1.15 5.05
C CYS A 49 -10.18 0.15 5.71
N ALA A 50 -11.41 0.20 6.23
CA ALA A 50 -11.92 1.40 6.90
C ALA A 50 -11.01 1.86 8.06
N CYS A 51 -10.51 0.92 8.86
CA CYS A 51 -9.53 1.21 9.92
C CYS A 51 -8.23 1.79 9.40
N ASN A 52 -7.68 1.24 8.30
CA ASN A 52 -6.43 1.72 7.70
C ASN A 52 -6.54 3.20 7.29
N PHE A 53 -7.59 3.56 6.54
CA PHE A 53 -7.81 4.94 6.11
C PHE A 53 -8.13 5.89 7.28
N PHE A 54 -8.89 5.42 8.28
CA PHE A 54 -9.17 6.23 9.47
C PHE A 54 -7.91 6.52 10.29
N GLN A 55 -7.06 5.51 10.48
CA GLN A 55 -5.82 5.66 11.21
C GLN A 55 -4.86 6.60 10.49
N ASP A 56 -4.79 6.52 9.16
CA ASP A 56 -3.92 7.38 8.36
C ASP A 56 -4.28 8.87 8.50
N LEU A 57 -5.58 9.22 8.47
CA LEU A 57 -6.02 10.62 8.64
C LEU A 57 -5.97 11.13 10.08
N SER A 58 -6.33 10.29 11.05
CA SER A 58 -6.59 10.76 12.42
C SER A 58 -5.48 10.45 13.41
N GLN A 59 -4.51 9.62 13.03
CA GLN A 59 -3.50 9.00 13.91
C GLN A 59 -4.09 8.18 15.09
N ASN A 60 -5.42 8.07 15.19
CA ASN A 60 -6.11 7.30 16.21
C ASN A 60 -6.37 5.88 15.73
N THR A 61 -6.24 4.90 16.63
CA THR A 61 -6.51 3.50 16.30
C THR A 61 -7.82 3.00 16.91
N ILE A 62 -8.67 2.42 16.07
CA ILE A 62 -9.85 1.62 16.47
C ILE A 62 -9.51 0.12 16.35
N PHE A 63 -8.41 -0.21 15.68
CA PHE A 63 -8.03 -1.55 15.29
C PHE A 63 -7.26 -2.23 16.43
N SER A 64 -7.78 -3.34 16.95
CA SER A 64 -7.18 -4.01 18.11
C SER A 64 -6.05 -4.95 17.72
N SER A 65 -5.23 -5.36 18.69
CA SER A 65 -4.21 -6.40 18.49
C SER A 65 -4.81 -7.75 18.07
N SER A 66 -6.03 -8.06 18.52
CA SER A 66 -6.79 -9.25 18.09
C SER A 66 -7.15 -9.15 16.61
N ASP A 67 -7.61 -7.97 16.17
CA ASP A 67 -7.93 -7.72 14.75
C ASP A 67 -6.67 -7.84 13.88
N GLN A 68 -5.53 -7.31 14.33
CA GLN A 68 -4.26 -7.45 13.61
C GLN A 68 -3.81 -8.91 13.48
N LYS A 69 -3.93 -9.71 14.54
CA LYS A 69 -3.64 -11.15 14.49
C LYS A 69 -4.55 -11.85 13.49
N ARG A 70 -5.84 -11.53 13.48
CA ARG A 70 -6.82 -12.10 12.56
C ARG A 70 -6.54 -11.72 11.10
N LEU A 71 -6.27 -10.44 10.83
CA LEU A 71 -5.90 -9.97 9.48
C LEU A 71 -4.64 -10.67 8.99
N THR A 72 -3.60 -10.74 9.84
CA THR A 72 -2.35 -11.44 9.53
C THR A 72 -2.59 -12.92 9.25
N PHE A 73 -3.43 -13.58 10.05
CA PHE A 73 -3.79 -14.98 9.84
C PHE A 73 -4.47 -15.18 8.48
N ILE A 74 -5.48 -14.37 8.16
CA ILE A 74 -6.23 -14.46 6.90
C ILE A 74 -5.29 -14.33 5.69
N LEU A 75 -4.43 -13.30 5.67
CA LEU A 75 -3.56 -13.03 4.52
C LEU A 75 -2.44 -14.07 4.37
N ASN A 76 -1.91 -14.62 5.46
CA ASN A 76 -0.88 -15.67 5.40
C ASN A 76 -1.42 -17.01 4.88
N HIS A 77 -2.74 -17.23 4.91
CA HIS A 77 -3.35 -18.49 4.48
C HIS A 77 -4.05 -18.39 3.12
N VAL A 78 -3.78 -17.32 2.36
CA VAL A 78 -4.20 -17.23 0.95
C VAL A 78 -3.33 -18.18 0.12
N SER A 79 -3.92 -19.26 -0.37
CA SER A 79 -3.23 -20.29 -1.16
C SER A 79 -3.11 -19.92 -2.64
N ASP A 80 -4.12 -19.22 -3.17
CA ASP A 80 -4.19 -18.76 -4.56
C ASP A 80 -4.60 -17.29 -4.56
N TRP A 81 -3.66 -16.40 -4.89
CA TRP A 81 -3.88 -14.96 -4.80
C TRP A 81 -4.73 -14.47 -5.96
N GLN A 82 -5.94 -14.04 -5.64
CA GLN A 82 -6.85 -13.45 -6.60
C GLN A 82 -6.91 -11.93 -6.40
N TYR A 83 -7.55 -11.24 -7.35
CA TYR A 83 -7.73 -9.79 -7.33
C TYR A 83 -8.22 -9.26 -5.97
N GLU A 84 -9.22 -9.92 -5.37
CA GLU A 84 -9.82 -9.50 -4.10
C GLU A 84 -8.82 -9.54 -2.94
N ASP A 85 -7.96 -10.56 -2.88
CA ASP A 85 -6.95 -10.67 -1.83
C ASP A 85 -5.87 -9.59 -1.97
N ILE A 86 -5.43 -9.30 -3.21
CA ILE A 86 -4.49 -8.21 -3.51
C ILE A 86 -5.06 -6.86 -3.11
N PHE A 87 -6.31 -6.62 -3.49
CA PHE A 87 -7.03 -5.41 -3.16
C PHE A 87 -7.09 -5.19 -1.65
N PHE A 88 -7.50 -6.20 -0.87
CA PHE A 88 -7.57 -6.08 0.58
C PHE A 88 -6.19 -5.95 1.23
N PHE A 89 -5.19 -6.66 0.71
CA PHE A 89 -3.81 -6.50 1.14
C PHE A 89 -3.35 -5.05 0.98
N GLY A 90 -3.43 -4.49 -0.23
CA GLY A 90 -3.00 -3.12 -0.55
C GLY A 90 -3.72 -2.06 0.29
N ASN A 91 -5.01 -2.27 0.59
CA ASN A 91 -5.82 -1.32 1.37
C ASN A 91 -5.75 -1.51 2.89
N ALA A 92 -5.00 -2.49 3.40
CA ALA A 92 -4.84 -2.76 4.83
C ALA A 92 -3.38 -2.75 5.31
N LEU A 93 -2.43 -2.39 4.44
CA LEU A 93 -0.98 -2.41 4.71
C LEU A 93 -0.57 -1.66 5.99
N GLY A 94 -1.17 -0.50 6.27
CA GLY A 94 -0.83 0.32 7.43
C GLY A 94 -1.08 -0.40 8.76
N LEU A 95 -2.01 -1.34 8.78
CA LEU A 95 -2.39 -2.14 9.95
C LEU A 95 -1.47 -3.33 10.22
N LEU A 96 -0.61 -3.70 9.27
CA LEU A 96 0.27 -4.86 9.38
C LEU A 96 1.64 -4.50 9.99
N PRO A 97 2.28 -5.42 10.72
CA PRO A 97 3.70 -5.33 11.07
C PRO A 97 4.59 -5.34 9.82
N SER A 98 5.73 -4.65 9.87
CA SER A 98 6.66 -4.52 8.74
C SER A 98 7.12 -5.87 8.18
N GLU A 99 7.40 -6.83 9.06
CA GLU A 99 7.83 -8.18 8.69
C GLU A 99 6.73 -8.91 7.92
N LYS A 100 5.47 -8.69 8.28
CA LYS A 100 4.32 -9.30 7.60
C LYS A 100 4.02 -8.65 6.27
N ILE A 101 4.16 -7.32 6.15
CA ILE A 101 4.10 -6.64 4.86
C ILE A 101 5.15 -7.25 3.91
N TYR A 102 6.41 -7.35 4.35
CA TYR A 102 7.48 -7.93 3.54
C TYR A 102 7.18 -9.39 3.13
N GLN A 103 6.85 -10.26 4.09
CA GLN A 103 6.59 -11.68 3.83
C GLN A 103 5.44 -11.90 2.85
N ILE A 104 4.32 -11.19 3.04
CA ILE A 104 3.15 -11.31 2.16
C ILE A 104 3.48 -10.77 0.76
N SER A 105 4.16 -9.63 0.66
CA SER A 105 4.59 -9.09 -0.63
C SER A 105 5.50 -10.05 -1.40
N GLU A 106 6.41 -10.75 -0.72
CA GLU A 106 7.27 -11.76 -1.34
C GLU A 106 6.47 -12.94 -1.90
N ILE A 107 5.46 -13.41 -1.14
CA ILE A 107 4.53 -14.45 -1.61
C ILE A 107 3.77 -13.98 -2.86
N ILE A 108 3.27 -12.75 -2.86
CA ILE A 108 2.55 -12.16 -4.00
C ILE A 108 3.46 -12.09 -5.24
N ILE A 109 4.71 -11.63 -5.09
CA ILE A 109 5.67 -11.57 -6.21
C ILE A 109 5.94 -12.96 -6.77
N LEU A 110 6.20 -13.95 -5.90
CA LEU A 110 6.45 -15.32 -6.34
C LEU A 110 5.24 -15.91 -7.05
N HIS A 111 4.03 -15.66 -6.54
CA HIS A 111 2.80 -16.07 -7.19
C HIS A 111 2.65 -15.41 -8.56
N ALA A 112 2.85 -14.08 -8.65
CA ALA A 112 2.74 -13.31 -9.88
C ALA A 112 3.66 -13.83 -10.99
N ILE A 113 4.90 -14.19 -10.65
CA ILE A 113 5.85 -14.79 -11.57
C ILE A 113 5.37 -16.20 -11.97
N LYS A 114 5.03 -17.04 -10.99
CA LYS A 114 4.65 -18.45 -11.21
C LYS A 114 3.48 -18.62 -12.17
N VAL A 115 2.44 -17.78 -12.04
CA VAL A 115 1.22 -17.89 -12.87
C VAL A 115 1.18 -16.89 -14.02
N ASN A 116 2.29 -16.17 -14.25
CA ASN A 116 2.43 -15.14 -15.29
C ASN A 116 1.31 -14.09 -15.26
N LEU A 117 1.09 -13.49 -14.08
CA LEU A 117 0.03 -12.49 -13.87
C LEU A 117 0.15 -11.26 -14.77
N SER A 118 1.32 -10.99 -15.36
CA SER A 118 1.52 -9.89 -16.30
C SER A 118 0.58 -9.92 -17.51
N THR A 119 -0.01 -11.07 -17.80
CA THR A 119 -1.02 -11.26 -18.87
C THR A 119 -2.45 -10.98 -18.40
N LYS A 120 -2.67 -10.76 -17.11
CA LYS A 120 -3.99 -10.55 -16.50
C LYS A 120 -4.30 -9.06 -16.39
N ARG A 121 -5.60 -8.74 -16.49
CA ARG A 121 -6.10 -7.36 -16.43
C ARG A 121 -5.80 -6.64 -15.11
N TRP A 122 -5.69 -7.37 -14.01
CA TRP A 122 -5.48 -6.82 -12.66
C TRP A 122 -4.00 -6.82 -12.24
N TYR A 123 -3.07 -7.02 -13.17
CA TYR A 123 -1.64 -6.95 -12.84
C TYR A 123 -1.24 -5.55 -12.35
N ASP A 124 -1.85 -4.51 -12.90
CA ASP A 124 -1.65 -3.12 -12.48
C ASP A 124 -1.96 -2.97 -10.97
N ASP A 125 -3.05 -3.60 -10.47
CA ASP A 125 -3.39 -3.62 -9.03
C ASP A 125 -2.35 -4.36 -8.16
N VAL A 126 -1.66 -5.37 -8.71
CA VAL A 126 -0.56 -6.06 -8.03
C VAL A 126 0.62 -5.11 -7.88
N LEU A 127 0.99 -4.42 -8.97
CA LEU A 127 2.10 -3.49 -8.95
C LEU A 127 1.85 -2.34 -7.97
N ASP A 128 0.66 -1.75 -8.01
CA ASP A 128 0.24 -0.69 -7.10
C ASP A 128 0.27 -1.13 -5.64
N SER A 129 -0.26 -2.32 -5.34
CA SER A 129 -0.26 -2.86 -3.97
C SER A 129 1.17 -3.09 -3.44
N LEU A 130 2.08 -3.56 -4.29
CA LEU A 130 3.48 -3.77 -3.93
C LEU A 130 4.25 -2.45 -3.79
N LEU A 131 3.99 -1.45 -4.64
CA LEU A 131 4.57 -0.11 -4.51
C LEU A 131 4.09 0.57 -3.21
N ASN A 132 2.81 0.44 -2.87
CA ASN A 132 2.27 0.91 -1.60
C ASN A 132 2.94 0.21 -0.41
N ALA A 133 3.19 -1.10 -0.52
CA ALA A 133 3.92 -1.85 0.49
C ALA A 133 5.36 -1.33 0.66
N ILE A 134 6.07 -1.05 -0.44
CA ILE A 134 7.41 -0.45 -0.39
C ILE A 134 7.35 0.92 0.27
N SER A 135 6.44 1.81 -0.14
CA SER A 135 6.27 3.15 0.44
C SER A 135 6.05 3.11 1.95
N ILE A 136 5.18 2.22 2.44
CA ILE A 136 4.94 2.04 3.87
C ILE A 136 6.18 1.49 4.58
N LEU A 137 6.86 0.50 3.99
CA LEU A 137 8.08 -0.06 4.55
C LEU A 137 9.21 0.96 4.60
N ILE A 138 9.36 1.87 3.64
CA ILE A 138 10.40 2.92 3.70
C ILE A 138 10.26 3.70 5.02
N LYS A 139 9.03 4.04 5.41
CA LYS A 139 8.73 4.78 6.64
C LYS A 139 8.89 3.93 7.91
N LYS A 140 8.54 2.64 7.86
CA LYS A 140 8.53 1.76 9.05
C LYS A 140 9.85 1.00 9.29
N ASN A 141 10.48 0.52 8.22
CA ASN A 141 11.70 -0.30 8.22
C ASN A 141 12.34 -0.28 6.81
N TYR A 142 13.20 0.70 6.55
CA TYR A 142 13.78 0.90 5.21
C TYR A 142 14.64 -0.28 4.73
N ASN A 143 15.18 -1.11 5.64
CA ASN A 143 15.93 -2.31 5.26
C ASN A 143 15.03 -3.36 4.58
N LEU A 144 13.83 -3.58 5.12
CA LEU A 144 12.83 -4.44 4.48
C LEU A 144 12.30 -3.80 3.19
N ALA A 145 12.16 -2.47 3.15
CA ALA A 145 11.78 -1.76 1.94
C ALA A 145 12.79 -1.97 0.80
N GLN A 146 14.09 -1.87 1.08
CA GLN A 146 15.14 -2.12 0.09
C GLN A 146 15.11 -3.56 -0.42
N LYS A 147 14.92 -4.53 0.48
CA LYS A 147 14.78 -5.94 0.09
C LYS A 147 13.57 -6.13 -0.82
N LEU A 148 12.41 -5.58 -0.46
CA LEU A 148 11.20 -5.69 -1.26
C LEU A 148 11.35 -4.98 -2.62
N LEU A 149 11.92 -3.79 -2.66
CA LEU A 149 12.18 -3.05 -3.89
C LEU A 149 13.08 -3.86 -4.85
N ASN A 150 14.09 -4.55 -4.31
CA ASN A 150 14.96 -5.42 -5.11
C ASN A 150 14.22 -6.64 -5.67
N GLN A 151 13.24 -7.19 -4.94
CA GLN A 151 12.37 -8.25 -5.47
C GLN A 151 11.39 -7.71 -6.51
N PHE A 152 10.79 -6.54 -6.26
CA PHE A 152 9.85 -5.90 -7.18
C PHE A 152 10.47 -5.65 -8.55
N LYS A 153 11.75 -5.21 -8.60
CA LYS A 153 12.52 -5.02 -9.84
C LYS A 153 12.67 -6.30 -10.70
N LYS A 154 12.37 -7.49 -10.17
CA LYS A 154 12.43 -8.76 -10.91
C LYS A 154 11.12 -9.07 -11.65
N LEU A 155 10.04 -8.35 -11.35
CA LEU A 155 8.79 -8.49 -12.06
C LEU A 155 8.94 -8.01 -13.52
N PRO A 156 8.20 -8.60 -14.48
CA PRO A 156 8.22 -8.15 -15.86
C PRO A 156 7.60 -6.75 -15.97
N LEU A 157 8.44 -5.73 -16.20
CA LEU A 157 8.05 -4.33 -16.38
C LEU A 157 8.42 -3.86 -17.79
N THR A 158 7.51 -4.05 -18.74
CA THR A 158 7.59 -3.46 -20.09
C THR A 158 7.47 -1.93 -20.04
N ASP A 159 7.61 -1.25 -21.17
CA ASP A 159 7.50 0.21 -21.24
C ASP A 159 6.10 0.75 -20.95
N ARG A 160 5.06 -0.12 -21.01
CA ARG A 160 3.73 0.20 -20.48
C ARG A 160 3.78 0.62 -19.01
N TYR A 161 4.72 0.07 -18.24
CA TYR A 161 4.86 0.30 -16.79
C TYR A 161 5.84 1.43 -16.47
N THR A 162 5.80 2.51 -17.24
CA THR A 162 6.72 3.65 -17.07
C THR A 162 6.51 4.34 -15.72
N PHE A 163 5.26 4.45 -15.25
CA PHE A 163 4.97 5.06 -13.94
C PHE A 163 5.62 4.27 -12.80
N GLU A 164 5.50 2.95 -12.80
CA GLU A 164 6.09 2.07 -11.81
C GLU A 164 7.61 2.12 -11.85
N LYS A 165 8.20 2.23 -13.05
CA LYS A 165 9.65 2.46 -13.22
C LYS A 165 10.09 3.78 -12.59
N ILE A 166 9.30 4.86 -12.70
CA ILE A 166 9.58 6.14 -12.03
C ILE A 166 9.48 5.97 -10.50
N TYR A 167 8.45 5.30 -9.99
CA TYR A 167 8.32 4.99 -8.55
C TYR A 167 9.51 4.21 -8.00
N ILE A 168 10.03 3.23 -8.75
CA ILE A 168 11.23 2.49 -8.38
C ILE A 168 12.41 3.44 -8.16
N GLN A 169 12.62 4.40 -9.07
CA GLN A 169 13.71 5.36 -8.94
C GLN A 169 13.48 6.28 -7.73
N ALA A 170 12.25 6.76 -7.53
CA ALA A 170 11.91 7.62 -6.41
C ALA A 170 12.19 6.90 -5.07
N PHE A 171 11.68 5.68 -4.92
CA PHE A 171 11.88 4.87 -3.71
C PHE A 171 13.35 4.49 -3.49
N GLN A 172 14.11 4.23 -4.56
CA GLN A 172 15.55 4.04 -4.44
C GLN A 172 16.24 5.32 -3.93
N SER A 173 15.88 6.48 -4.48
CA SER A 173 16.46 7.76 -4.03
C SER A 173 16.13 8.08 -2.57
N TYR A 174 14.96 7.66 -2.08
CA TYR A 174 14.59 7.79 -0.65
C TYR A 174 15.52 6.95 0.22
N ILE A 175 15.75 5.70 -0.18
CA ILE A 175 16.62 4.77 0.56
C ILE A 175 18.08 5.25 0.52
N ASP A 176 18.53 5.76 -0.62
CA ASP A 176 19.87 6.33 -0.77
C ASP A 176 20.05 7.50 0.20
N TYR A 177 19.10 8.44 0.21
CA TYR A 177 19.10 9.55 1.18
C TYR A 177 19.15 9.08 2.63
N ILE A 178 18.38 8.05 3.01
CA ILE A 178 18.44 7.48 4.37
C ILE A 178 19.85 7.00 4.71
N LYS A 179 20.57 6.39 3.76
CA LYS A 179 21.90 5.81 3.97
C LYS A 179 23.03 6.84 4.00
N ASN A 180 22.98 7.83 3.12
CA ASN A 180 24.13 8.70 2.85
C ASN A 180 23.79 10.20 2.79
N LYS A 181 22.54 10.57 3.08
CA LYS A 181 22.01 11.95 3.06
C LYS A 181 22.10 12.65 1.70
N ASN A 182 22.35 11.91 0.61
CA ASN A 182 22.39 12.43 -0.74
C ASN A 182 20.97 12.48 -1.33
N ASP A 183 20.52 13.66 -1.76
CA ASP A 183 19.23 13.84 -2.44
C ASP A 183 19.35 14.22 -3.92
N ALA A 184 20.55 14.18 -4.53
CA ALA A 184 20.75 14.54 -5.93
C ALA A 184 19.89 13.70 -6.89
N ASN A 185 19.81 12.38 -6.67
CA ASN A 185 18.95 11.49 -7.46
C ASN A 185 17.47 11.84 -7.31
N PHE A 186 17.04 12.25 -6.11
CA PHE A 186 15.67 12.69 -5.89
C PHE A 186 15.37 13.99 -6.67
N GLN A 187 16.28 14.97 -6.64
CA GLN A 187 16.10 16.21 -7.40
C GLN A 187 16.02 15.97 -8.91
N ALA A 188 16.84 15.05 -9.44
CA ALA A 188 16.76 14.67 -10.85
C ALA A 188 15.40 14.04 -11.22
N ILE A 189 14.82 13.23 -10.33
CA ILE A 189 13.48 12.65 -10.53
C ILE A 189 12.41 13.75 -10.53
N ILE A 190 12.52 14.74 -9.64
CA ILE A 190 11.59 15.89 -9.64
C ILE A 190 11.68 16.66 -10.96
N GLN A 191 12.87 16.93 -11.48
CA GLN A 191 13.04 17.58 -12.79
C GLN A 191 12.40 16.77 -13.93
N ILE A 192 12.49 15.43 -13.90
CA ILE A 192 11.81 14.57 -14.88
C ILE A 192 10.30 14.72 -14.76
N THR A 193 9.74 14.73 -13.55
CA THR A 193 8.28 14.93 -13.38
C THR A 193 7.80 16.29 -13.86
N GLU A 194 8.64 17.33 -13.77
CA GLU A 194 8.34 18.67 -14.29
C GLU A 194 8.42 18.72 -15.80
N LEU A 195 9.45 18.11 -16.40
CA LEU A 195 9.63 18.03 -17.85
C LEU A 195 8.46 17.32 -18.53
N LEU A 196 7.91 16.28 -17.89
CA LEU A 196 6.81 15.49 -18.41
C LEU A 196 5.41 16.01 -18.03
N ASP A 197 5.33 17.16 -17.35
CA ASP A 197 4.07 17.74 -16.85
C ASP A 197 3.24 16.76 -16.00
N LEU A 198 3.88 16.16 -14.98
CA LEU A 198 3.27 15.20 -14.06
C LEU A 198 3.12 15.79 -12.63
N PRO A 199 2.27 16.81 -12.43
CA PRO A 199 2.20 17.56 -11.17
C PRO A 199 1.77 16.69 -9.97
N ASP A 200 0.77 15.81 -10.14
CA ASP A 200 0.31 14.94 -9.05
C ASP A 200 1.39 13.98 -8.56
N LEU A 201 2.18 13.44 -9.51
CA LEU A 201 3.28 12.54 -9.19
C LEU A 201 4.41 13.28 -8.47
N LYS A 202 4.72 14.50 -8.93
CA LYS A 202 5.68 15.40 -8.29
C LYS A 202 5.29 15.69 -6.83
N ASP A 203 4.05 16.10 -6.61
CA ASP A 203 3.55 16.45 -5.27
C ASP A 203 3.54 15.24 -4.33
N GLY A 204 3.14 14.07 -4.84
CA GLY A 204 3.21 12.80 -4.13
C GLY A 204 4.65 12.47 -3.70
N PHE A 205 5.61 12.60 -4.63
CA PHE A 205 7.02 12.33 -4.33
C PHE A 205 7.65 13.32 -3.36
N ILE A 206 7.34 14.61 -3.48
CA ILE A 206 7.80 15.63 -2.54
C ILE A 206 7.24 15.36 -1.14
N THR A 207 5.96 15.03 -1.05
CA THR A 207 5.31 14.71 0.23
C THR A 207 5.93 13.48 0.88
N GLY A 208 6.10 12.39 0.12
CA GLY A 208 6.76 11.18 0.59
C GLY A 208 8.20 11.45 1.06
N PHE A 209 8.97 12.22 0.30
CA PHE A 209 10.36 12.54 0.66
C PHE A 209 10.47 13.44 1.89
N LYS A 210 9.56 14.40 2.07
CA LYS A 210 9.46 15.20 3.30
C LYS A 210 9.24 14.32 4.53
N GLN A 211 8.36 13.31 4.43
CA GLN A 211 8.15 12.34 5.52
C GLN A 211 9.42 11.53 5.81
N VAL A 212 10.15 11.10 4.77
CA VAL A 212 11.44 10.40 4.93
C VAL A 212 12.47 11.29 5.64
N LYS A 213 12.59 12.56 5.24
CA LYS A 213 13.46 13.54 5.92
C LYS A 213 13.05 13.76 7.37
N GLN A 214 11.76 13.78 7.69
CA GLN A 214 11.28 13.93 9.07
C GLN A 214 11.62 12.72 9.95
N ILE A 215 11.56 11.49 9.40
CA ILE A 215 11.78 10.26 10.16
C ILE A 215 13.28 9.97 10.33
N TYR A 216 14.07 10.18 9.27
CA TYR A 216 15.45 9.72 9.19
C TYR A 216 16.49 10.83 9.01
N GLY A 217 16.09 12.07 8.75
CA GLY A 217 16.96 13.24 8.53
C GLY A 217 17.67 13.65 9.80
#